data_AF-A0A7C9J745-F1
#
_entry.id   AF-A0A7C9J745-F1
#
_cell.length_a   1.000
_cell.length_b   1.000
_cell.length_c   1.000
_cell.angle_alpha   90.00
_cell.angle_beta   90.00
_cell.angle_gamma   90.00
#
_symmetry.space_group_name_H-M   'P 1'
#
loop_
_entity.id
_entity.type
_entity.pdbx_description
1 polymer ?
#
loop_
_entity_poly.entity_id
_entity_poly.type
_entity_poly.pdbx_seq_one_letter_code
_entity_poly.pdbx_strand_id
1 'polypeptide(L)' 'MGTIQIRDVPDSTELTLKARAEQAGKSLSSYLRELLNEQASTPTLDEVMERIAADEPVPYDPEFVRETMRDGRR' A
#
# COMPACT_ATOMS: atom_id res chain seq x y z
N MET A 1 12.51 6.75 15.12
CA MET A 1 11.83 5.49 15.49
C MET A 1 10.72 5.82 16.47
N GLY A 2 9.52 5.27 16.26
CA GLY A 2 8.37 5.46 17.13
C GLY A 2 7.79 4.12 17.55
N THR A 3 7.11 4.10 18.69
CA THR A 3 6.39 2.92 19.19
C THR A 3 4.91 3.10 18.89
N ILE A 4 4.29 2.10 18.27
CA ILE A 4 2.84 2.06 18.04
C ILE A 4 2.22 1.14 19.08
N GLN A 5 1.26 1.67 19.84
CA GLN A 5 0.46 0.87 20.77
C GLN A 5 -0.96 0.76 20.22
N ILE A 6 -1.40 -0.48 19.98
CA ILE A 6 -2.77 -0.79 19.56
C ILE A 6 -3.55 -1.18 20.81
N ARG A 7 -4.65 -0.46 21.09
CA ARG A 7 -5.52 -0.70 22.25
C ARG A 7 -6.81 -1.40 21.80
N ASP A 8 -7.47 -2.04 22.75
CA ASP A 8 -8.80 -2.64 22.58
C ASP A 8 -8.85 -3.70 21.47
N VAL A 9 -7.78 -4.48 21.31
CA VAL A 9 -7.72 -5.60 20.37
C VAL A 9 -8.52 -6.77 20.96
N PRO A 10 -9.52 -7.32 20.25
CA PRO A 10 -10.23 -8.49 20.72
C PRO A 10 -9.30 -9.69 20.92
N ASP A 11 -9.49 -10.43 22.01
CA ASP A 11 -8.65 -11.60 22.35
C ASP A 11 -8.56 -12.61 21.20
N SER A 12 -9.66 -12.82 20.48
CA SER A 12 -9.71 -13.71 19.30
C SER A 12 -8.74 -13.28 18.21
N THR A 13 -8.61 -11.97 18.01
CA THR A 13 -7.70 -11.38 17.03
C THR A 13 -6.26 -11.52 17.50
N GLU A 14 -5.99 -11.24 18.77
CA GLU A 14 -4.65 -11.42 19.35
C GLU A 14 -4.17 -12.86 19.23
N LEU A 15 -5.01 -13.84 19.58
CA LEU A 15 -4.70 -15.27 19.48
C LEU A 15 -4.40 -15.68 18.04
N THR A 16 -5.21 -15.22 17.08
CA THR A 16 -5.01 -15.51 15.66
C THR A 16 -3.68 -14.95 15.17
N LEU A 17 -3.33 -13.72 15.55
CA LEU A 17 -2.10 -13.06 15.14
C LEU A 17 -0.86 -13.71 15.78
N LYS A 18 -0.95 -14.14 17.05
CA LYS A 18 0.10 -14.92 17.71
C LYS A 18 0.35 -16.24 16.98
N ALA A 19 -0.69 -17.01 16.70
CA ALA A 19 -0.56 -18.28 15.98
C ALA A 19 0.08 -18.11 14.60
N ARG A 20 -0.28 -17.05 13.85
CA ARG A 20 0.34 -16.73 12.56
C ARG A 20 1.80 -16.31 12.69
N ALA A 21 2.13 -15.53 13.72
CA ALA A 21 3.52 -15.15 13.99
C ALA A 21 4.39 -16.36 14.31
N GLU A 22 3.90 -17.29 15.13
CA GLU A 22 4.55 -18.57 15.45
C GLU A 22 4.76 -19.43 14.20
N GLN A 23 3.72 -19.57 13.35
CA GLN A 23 3.82 -20.29 12.08
C GLN A 23 4.85 -19.68 11.13
N ALA A 24 5.02 -18.36 11.16
CA ALA A 24 6.03 -17.65 10.38
C ALA A 24 7.43 -17.67 11.02
N GLY A 25 7.59 -18.25 12.22
CA GLY A 25 8.85 -18.25 12.98
C GLY A 25 9.27 -16.86 13.47
N LYS A 26 8.31 -15.95 13.69
CA LYS A 26 8.54 -14.54 14.03
C LYS A 26 7.96 -14.23 15.41
N SER A 27 8.56 -13.26 16.11
CA SER A 27 7.90 -12.64 17.25
C SER A 27 6.63 -11.90 16.77
N LEU A 28 5.62 -11.80 17.63
CA LEU A 28 4.39 -11.05 17.32
C LEU A 28 4.69 -9.61 16.90
N SER A 29 5.62 -8.94 17.57
CA SER A 29 6.01 -7.57 17.22
C SER A 29 6.64 -7.46 15.83
N SER A 30 7.48 -8.42 15.43
CA SER A 30 8.08 -8.41 14.09
C SER A 30 7.04 -8.71 13.03
N TYR A 31 6.15 -9.68 13.27
CA TYR A 31 5.06 -10.03 12.36
C TYR A 31 4.11 -8.84 12.15
N LEU A 32 3.69 -8.17 13.21
CA LEU A 32 2.82 -6.98 13.11
C LEU A 32 3.51 -5.81 12.42
N ARG A 33 4.79 -5.59 12.68
CA ARG A 33 5.56 -4.53 12.01
C ARG A 33 5.60 -4.74 10.50
N GLU A 34 5.85 -5.97 10.06
CA GLU A 34 5.83 -6.30 8.63
C GLU A 34 4.45 -6.11 8.04
N LEU A 35 3.40 -6.63 8.70
CA LEU A 35 2.02 -6.46 8.24
C LEU A 35 1.64 -4.98 8.09
N LEU A 36 2.02 -4.14 9.07
CA LEU A 36 1.77 -2.70 9.01
C LEU A 36 2.56 -2.02 7.89
N ASN A 37 3.82 -2.42 7.67
CA ASN A 37 4.63 -1.89 6.58
C ASN A 37 4.07 -2.30 5.21
N GLU A 38 3.60 -3.54 5.06
CA GLU A 38 2.97 -4.01 3.83
C GLU A 38 1.69 -3.22 3.55
N GLN A 39 0.83 -3.03 4.56
CA GLN A 39 -0.37 -2.21 4.43
C GLN A 39 -0.05 -0.75 4.07
N ALA A 40 0.99 -0.17 4.67
CA ALA A 40 1.41 1.21 4.38
C ALA A 40 2.19 1.36 3.07
N SER A 41 2.65 0.26 2.45
CA SER A 41 3.47 0.31 1.24
C SER A 41 2.66 0.65 -0.03
N THR A 42 1.35 0.41 0.00
CA THR A 42 0.47 0.69 -1.13
C THR A 42 -0.28 1.99 -0.87
N PRO A 43 -0.02 3.07 -1.64
CA PRO A 43 -0.78 4.30 -1.50
C PRO A 43 -2.24 4.05 -1.88
N THR A 44 -3.14 4.68 -1.17
CA THR A 44 -4.58 4.70 -1.50
C THR A 44 -4.80 5.41 -2.84
N LEU A 45 -5.95 5.14 -3.47
CA LEU A 45 -6.32 5.83 -4.72
C LEU A 45 -6.30 7.35 -4.53
N ASP A 46 -6.83 7.84 -3.42
CA ASP A 46 -6.87 9.27 -3.12
C ASP A 46 -5.47 9.86 -2.99
N GLU A 47 -4.56 9.20 -2.26
CA GLU A 47 -3.16 9.63 -2.16
C GLU A 47 -2.44 9.62 -3.52
N VAL A 48 -2.75 8.64 -4.38
CA VAL A 48 -2.22 8.60 -5.75
C VAL A 48 -2.76 9.77 -6.57
N MET A 49 -4.05 10.06 -6.47
CA MET A 49 -4.69 11.15 -7.21
C MET A 49 -4.20 12.53 -6.73
N GLU A 50 -4.04 12.73 -5.42
CA GLU A 50 -3.42 13.93 -4.86
C GLU A 50 -1.99 14.11 -5.37
N ARG A 51 -1.20 13.02 -5.42
CA ARG A 51 0.16 13.07 -5.97
C ARG A 51 0.15 13.46 -7.45
N ILE A 52 -0.71 12.85 -8.27
CA ILE A 52 -0.85 13.18 -9.70
C ILE A 52 -1.24 14.65 -9.88
N ALA A 53 -2.13 15.17 -9.04
CA ALA A 53 -2.55 16.57 -9.10
C ALA A 53 -1.45 17.55 -8.67
N ALA A 54 -0.52 17.12 -7.80
CA ALA A 54 0.61 17.91 -7.33
C ALA A 54 1.83 17.85 -8.25
N ASP A 55 2.00 16.79 -9.04
CA ASP A 55 3.14 16.62 -9.94
C ASP A 55 3.10 17.61 -11.12
N GLU A 56 4.27 18.09 -11.54
CA GLU A 56 4.38 18.96 -12.71
C GLU A 56 3.99 18.19 -13.98
N PRO A 57 3.03 18.70 -14.79
CA PRO A 57 2.59 18.01 -15.98
C PRO A 57 3.75 17.76 -16.93
N VAL A 58 4.01 16.50 -17.27
CA VAL A 58 5.01 16.16 -18.28
C VAL A 58 4.51 16.66 -19.63
N PRO A 59 5.27 17.53 -20.34
CA PRO A 59 4.88 17.98 -21.66
C PRO A 59 4.84 16.79 -22.62
N TYR A 60 3.69 16.59 -23.24
CA TYR A 60 3.48 15.55 -24.25
C TYR A 60 2.90 16.16 -25.52
N ASP A 61 3.15 15.51 -26.65
CA ASP A 61 2.51 15.86 -27.91
C ASP A 61 1.12 15.20 -27.99
N PRO A 62 0.02 15.99 -28.02
CA PRO A 62 -1.33 15.44 -28.09
C PRO A 62 -1.62 14.66 -29.38
N GLU A 63 -0.96 14.99 -30.50
CA GLU A 63 -1.13 14.26 -31.77
C GLU A 63 -0.56 12.84 -31.66
N PHE A 64 0.66 12.71 -31.13
CA PHE A 64 1.32 11.43 -30.90
C PHE A 64 0.51 10.47 -30.00
N VAL A 65 -0.09 10.99 -28.92
CA VAL A 65 -0.94 10.18 -28.02
C VAL A 65 -2.20 9.70 -28.73
N ARG A 66 -2.83 10.55 -29.55
CA ARG A 66 -4.04 10.20 -30.32
C ARG A 66 -3.76 9.14 -31.39
N GLU A 67 -2.63 9.24 -32.07
CA GLU A 67 -2.21 8.26 -33.08
C GLU A 67 -2.01 6.88 -32.43
N THR A 68 -1.26 6.83 -31.33
CA THR A 68 -0.97 5.59 -30.58
C THR A 68 -2.24 4.92 -30.03
N MET A 69 -3.19 5.71 -29.51
CA MET A 69 -4.48 5.19 -29.03
C MET A 69 -5.38 4.63 -30.15
N ARG A 70 -5.22 5.11 -31.38
CA ARG A 70 -5.96 4.60 -32.56
C ARG A 70 -5.33 3.32 -33.10
N ASP A 71 -4.00 3.22 -33.10
CA ASP A 71 -3.29 2.03 -33.59
C ASP A 71 -3.47 0.81 -32.69
N GLY A 72 -3.61 0.99 -31.37
CA GLY A 72 -3.83 -0.12 -30.42
C GLY A 72 -5.22 -0.78 -30.47
N ARG A 73 -6.13 -0.33 -31.36
CA ARG A 73 -7.48 -0.91 -31.56
C ARG A 73 -7.63 -1.73 -32.85
N ARG A 74 -6.52 -2.22 -33.42
CA ARG A 74 -6.51 -3.10 -34.60
C ARG A 74 -6.13 -4.54 -34.26
#